data_AF-A0A0Q8B1T6-F1
#
_entry.id   AF-A0A0Q8B1T6-F1
#
_cell.length_a   1.000
_cell.length_b   1.000
_cell.length_c   1.000
_cell.angle_alpha   90.00
_cell.angle_beta   90.00
_cell.angle_gamma   90.00
#
_symmetry.space_group_name_H-M   'P 1'
#
loop_
_entity.id
_entity.type
_entity.pdbx_description
1 polymer ?
#
loop_
_entity_poly.entity_id
_entity_poly.type
_entity_poly.pdbx_seq_one_letter_code
_entity_poly.pdbx_strand_id
1 'polypeptide(L)'
;MTDNLYQVSDGLFQLRRALVSHEATGVTLSAEQVQLMNRVLFLFGQSALKQAHEISRHRWNAAARADHGSEDRVLEEAMRPGTNLFLLANVGRDGLPGASA
;
A
#
# COMPACT_ATOMS: atom_id res chain seq x y z
N MET A 1 -2.96 3.75 -19.83
CA MET A 1 -4.35 4.12 -19.47
C MET A 1 -4.31 4.49 -18.00
N THR A 2 -4.60 5.75 -17.66
CA THR A 2 -4.83 6.16 -16.27
C THR A 2 -6.07 5.44 -15.78
N ASP A 3 -5.90 4.40 -14.97
CA ASP A 3 -7.01 3.80 -14.24
C ASP A 3 -7.68 4.92 -13.42
N ASN A 4 -8.99 5.10 -13.61
CA ASN A 4 -9.72 6.12 -12.87
C ASN A 4 -9.69 5.73 -11.37
N LEU A 5 -8.89 6.48 -10.59
CA LEU A 5 -8.64 6.21 -9.17
C LEU A 5 -9.95 6.11 -8.36
N TYR A 6 -10.99 6.81 -8.80
CA TYR A 6 -12.28 6.91 -8.13
C TYR A 6 -13.35 5.98 -8.70
N GLN A 7 -13.01 5.10 -9.66
CA GLN A 7 -13.99 4.24 -10.33
C GLN A 7 -14.80 3.37 -9.37
N VAL A 8 -14.16 2.82 -8.33
CA VAL A 8 -14.83 2.00 -7.31
C VAL A 8 -15.80 2.84 -6.49
N SER A 9 -15.35 4.00 -5.98
CA SER A 9 -16.21 4.90 -5.20
C SER A 9 -17.39 5.42 -6.03
N ASP A 10 -17.14 5.85 -7.26
CA ASP A 10 -18.17 6.37 -8.16
C ASP A 10 -19.22 5.29 -8.46
N GLY A 11 -18.76 4.07 -8.76
CA GLY A 11 -19.64 2.93 -9.00
C GLY A 11 -20.50 2.57 -7.79
N LEU A 12 -19.93 2.60 -6.58
CA LEU A 12 -20.67 2.34 -5.33
C LEU A 12 -21.70 3.44 -5.04
N PHE A 13 -21.37 4.71 -5.28
CA PHE A 13 -22.33 5.81 -5.12
C PHE A 13 -23.47 5.74 -6.14
N GLN A 14 -23.18 5.36 -7.38
CA GLN A 14 -24.20 5.12 -8.40
C GLN A 14 -25.11 3.96 -8.00
N LEU A 15 -24.55 2.84 -7.53
CA LEU A 15 -25.33 1.70 -7.04
C LEU A 15 -26.24 2.11 -5.88
N ARG A 16 -25.71 2.83 -4.88
CA ARG A 16 -26.52 3.36 -3.77
C ARG A 16 -27.67 4.22 -4.27
N ARG A 17 -27.41 5.13 -5.22
CA ARG A 17 -28.46 6.01 -5.76
C ARG A 17 -29.58 5.21 -6.43
N ALA A 18 -29.24 4.15 -7.17
CA ALA A 18 -30.21 3.26 -7.79
C ALA A 18 -31.02 2.45 -6.76
N LEU A 19 -30.40 2.00 -5.67
CA LEU A 19 -31.12 1.30 -4.60
C LEU A 19 -32.08 2.22 -3.86
N VAL A 20 -31.65 3.44 -3.53
CA VAL A 20 -32.47 4.44 -2.82
C VAL A 20 -33.69 4.86 -3.63
N SER A 21 -33.60 4.93 -4.97
CA SER A 21 -34.76 5.27 -5.81
C SER A 21 -35.90 4.24 -5.73
N HIS A 22 -35.64 3.05 -5.20
CA HIS A 22 -36.62 1.97 -5.05
C HIS A 22 -36.92 1.63 -3.58
N GLU A 23 -36.39 2.39 -2.62
CA GLU A 23 -36.55 2.12 -1.18
C GLU A 23 -38.01 2.26 -0.73
N ALA A 24 -38.72 3.28 -1.24
CA ALA A 24 -40.12 3.53 -0.90
C ALA A 24 -41.10 2.56 -1.58
N THR A 25 -40.81 2.10 -2.80
CA THR A 25 -41.73 1.28 -3.59
C THR A 25 -41.45 -0.22 -3.49
N GLY A 26 -40.21 -0.59 -3.13
CA GLY A 26 -39.69 -1.94 -3.32
C GLY A 26 -39.50 -2.28 -4.80
N VAL A 27 -38.66 -3.27 -5.08
CA VAL A 27 -38.47 -3.87 -6.41
C VAL A 27 -38.27 -5.37 -6.24
N THR A 28 -38.98 -6.16 -7.04
CA THR A 28 -38.71 -7.59 -7.18
C THR A 28 -37.73 -7.80 -8.32
N LEU A 29 -36.58 -8.41 -8.03
CA LEU A 29 -35.57 -8.72 -9.03
C LEU A 29 -35.79 -10.11 -9.63
N SER A 30 -35.65 -10.23 -10.95
CA SER A 30 -35.56 -11.53 -11.62
C SER A 30 -34.22 -12.21 -11.32
N ALA A 31 -34.14 -13.52 -11.54
CA ALA A 31 -32.89 -14.26 -11.36
C ALA A 31 -31.74 -13.69 -12.22
N GLU A 32 -32.03 -13.28 -13.45
CA GLU A 32 -31.06 -12.65 -14.34
C GLU A 32 -30.55 -11.31 -13.78
N GLN A 33 -31.44 -10.48 -13.24
CA GLN A 33 -31.07 -9.20 -12.64
C GLN A 33 -30.20 -9.40 -11.39
N VAL A 34 -30.51 -10.41 -10.57
CA VAL A 34 -29.67 -10.78 -9.41
C VAL A 34 -28.28 -11.22 -9.86
N GLN A 35 -28.18 -12.04 -10.91
CA GLN A 35 -26.89 -12.45 -11.48
C GLN A 35 -26.08 -11.26 -12.00
N LEU A 36 -26.73 -10.32 -12.68
CA LEU A 36 -26.10 -9.12 -13.20
C LEU A 36 -25.59 -8.23 -12.05
N MET A 37 -26.39 -8.03 -11.01
CA MET A 37 -26.00 -7.28 -9.82
C MET A 37 -24.81 -7.94 -9.10
N ASN A 38 -24.82 -9.26 -8.94
CA ASN A 38 -23.68 -10.00 -8.39
C ASN A 38 -22.42 -9.83 -9.24
N ARG A 39 -22.54 -9.85 -10.57
CA ARG A 39 -21.41 -9.63 -11.47
C ARG A 39 -20.82 -8.22 -11.30
N VAL A 40 -21.66 -7.20 -11.18
CA VAL A 40 -21.22 -5.81 -10.93
C VAL A 40 -20.49 -5.70 -9.60
N LEU A 41 -21.05 -6.28 -8.52
CA LEU A 41 -20.42 -6.30 -7.21
C LEU A 41 -19.06 -7.02 -7.22
N PHE A 42 -18.97 -8.14 -7.93
CA PHE A 42 -17.71 -8.86 -8.11
C PHE A 42 -16.65 -8.02 -8.82
N LEU A 43 -17.03 -7.30 -9.88
CA LEU A 43 -16.12 -6.39 -10.59
C LEU A 43 -15.62 -5.24 -9.70
N PHE A 44 -16.49 -4.67 -8.85
CA PHE A 44 -16.06 -3.68 -7.85
C PHE A 44 -15.06 -4.29 -6.86
N GLY A 45 -15.29 -5.52 -6.39
CA GLY A 45 -14.36 -6.24 -5.52
C GLY A 45 -12.98 -6.45 -6.17
N GLN A 46 -12.95 -6.87 -7.44
CA GLN A 46 -11.69 -7.02 -8.19
C GLN A 46 -10.93 -5.70 -8.33
N SER A 47 -11.65 -4.62 -8.64
CA SER A 47 -11.05 -3.29 -8.80
C SER A 47 -10.50 -2.77 -7.46
N ALA A 48 -11.24 -2.95 -6.36
CA ALA A 48 -10.80 -2.59 -5.02
C ALA A 48 -9.51 -3.35 -4.61
N LEU A 49 -9.43 -4.66 -4.90
CA LEU A 49 -8.23 -5.46 -4.65
C LEU A 49 -7.02 -4.95 -5.47
N LYS A 50 -7.24 -4.61 -6.73
CA LYS A 50 -6.18 -4.04 -7.58
C LYS A 50 -5.64 -2.73 -7.01
N GLN A 51 -6.54 -1.83 -6.59
CA GLN A 51 -6.17 -0.57 -5.95
C GLN A 51 -5.43 -0.80 -4.63
N ALA A 52 -5.86 -1.77 -3.81
CA ALA A 52 -5.17 -2.12 -2.57
C ALA A 52 -3.73 -2.61 -2.82
N HIS A 53 -3.52 -3.45 -3.84
CA HIS A 53 -2.18 -3.89 -4.24
C HIS A 53 -1.31 -2.73 -4.73
N GLU A 54 -1.89 -1.76 -5.43
CA GLU A 54 -1.18 -0.57 -5.89
C GLU A 54 -0.77 0.33 -4.73
N ILE A 55 -1.69 0.61 -3.79
CA ILE A 55 -1.39 1.35 -2.55
C ILE A 55 -0.29 0.64 -1.77
N SER A 56 -0.39 -0.69 -1.61
CA SER A 56 0.66 -1.48 -0.95
C SER A 56 2.00 -1.30 -1.64
N ARG A 57 2.10 -1.50 -2.95
CA ARG A 57 3.34 -1.29 -3.72
C ARG A 57 3.90 0.13 -3.53
N HIS A 58 3.06 1.16 -3.55
CA HIS A 58 3.51 2.53 -3.31
C HIS A 58 4.09 2.72 -1.91
N ARG A 59 3.46 2.15 -0.87
CA ARG A 59 3.97 2.22 0.50
C ARG A 59 5.29 1.47 0.67
N TRP A 60 5.41 0.28 0.09
CA TRP A 60 6.66 -0.49 0.09
C TRP A 60 7.78 0.25 -0.63
N ASN A 61 7.50 0.81 -1.80
CA ASN A 61 8.50 1.60 -2.55
C ASN A 61 8.89 2.89 -1.81
N ALA A 62 7.95 3.54 -1.11
CA ALA A 62 8.25 4.71 -0.29
C ALA A 62 9.14 4.37 0.91
N ALA A 63 8.88 3.23 1.57
CA ALA A 63 9.72 2.72 2.65
C ALA A 63 11.13 2.37 2.16
N ALA A 64 11.26 1.65 1.04
CA ALA A 64 12.56 1.30 0.47
C ALA A 64 13.40 2.54 0.10
N ARG A 65 12.77 3.60 -0.45
CA ARG A 65 13.47 4.86 -0.72
C ARG A 65 13.89 5.60 0.55
N ALA A 66 13.10 5.52 1.61
CA ALA A 66 13.45 6.13 2.90
C ALA A 66 14.65 5.43 3.53
N ASP A 67 14.72 4.09 3.45
CA ASP A 67 15.86 3.30 3.93
C ASP A 67 17.13 3.62 3.14
N HIS A 68 17.08 3.65 1.80
CA HIS A 68 18.25 4.03 0.98
C HIS A 68 18.72 5.47 1.23
N GLY A 69 17.80 6.42 1.44
CA GLY A 69 18.18 7.79 1.82
C GLY A 69 18.85 7.89 3.20
N SER A 70 18.64 6.90 4.08
CA SER A 70 19.37 6.81 5.35
C SER A 70 20.77 6.21 5.17
N GLU A 71 20.93 5.22 4.29
CA GLU A 71 22.23 4.63 3.93
C GLU A 71 23.13 5.66 3.24
N ASP A 72 22.60 6.42 2.28
CA ASP A 72 23.33 7.49 1.59
C ASP A 72 23.81 8.58 2.55
N ARG A 73 22.98 8.94 3.55
CA ARG A 73 23.38 9.91 4.59
C ARG A 73 24.48 9.37 5.51
N VAL A 74 24.43 8.08 5.84
CA VAL A 74 25.49 7.44 6.64
C VAL A 74 26.79 7.37 5.85
N LEU A 75 26.73 7.04 4.56
CA LEU A 75 27.89 7.05 3.66
C LEU A 75 28.47 8.45 3.48
N GLU A 76 27.63 9.47 3.27
CA GLU A 76 28.06 10.86 3.13
C GLU A 76 28.75 11.37 4.41
N GLU A 77 28.20 11.05 5.59
CA GLU A 77 28.77 11.43 6.88
C GLU A 77 30.08 10.66 7.20
N ALA A 78 30.20 9.41 6.73
CA ALA A 78 31.43 8.63 6.81
C ALA A 78 32.54 9.15 5.89
N MET A 79 32.21 9.82 4.79
CA MET A 79 33.16 10.44 3.86
C MET A 79 33.57 11.86 4.27
N ARG A 80 32.95 12.45 5.30
CA ARG A 80 33.32 13.79 5.79
C ARG A 80 34.66 13.76 6.55
N PRO A 81 35.59 14.70 6.28
CA PRO A 81 36.84 14.78 7.02
C PRO A 81 36.59 15.22 8.47
N GLY A 82 37.04 14.42 9.45
CA GLY A 82 36.92 14.72 10.88
C GLY A 82 35.81 13.97 11.62
N THR A 83 35.08 13.07 10.96
CA THR A 83 34.00 12.29 11.59
C THR A 83 34.51 11.00 12.23
N ASN A 84 34.06 10.70 13.45
CA ASN A 84 34.46 9.52 14.24
C ASN A 84 33.81 8.19 13.77
N LEU A 85 33.11 8.17 12.64
CA LEU A 85 32.40 7.00 12.11
C LEU A 85 33.35 5.83 11.77
N PHE A 86 34.63 6.10 11.53
CA PHE A 86 35.65 5.07 11.31
C PHE A 86 35.98 4.24 12.57
N LEU A 87 35.59 4.69 13.77
CA LEU A 87 35.90 4.00 15.03
C LEU A 87 34.98 2.81 15.31
N LEU A 88 33.81 2.72 14.64
CA LEU A 88 32.86 1.61 14.82
C LEU A 88 33.05 0.47 13.80
N ALA A 89 33.65 0.75 12.63
CA ALA A 89 33.90 -0.28 11.61
C ALA A 89 35.04 -1.25 11.99
N ASN A 90 35.90 -0.84 12.94
CA ASN A 90 37.06 -1.62 13.38
C ASN A 90 36.90 -2.26 14.77
N VAL A 91 35.71 -2.22 15.38
CA VAL A 91 35.36 -3.20 16.41
C VAL A 91 35.02 -4.49 15.69
N GLY A 92 36.06 -5.10 15.13
CA GLY A 92 36.06 -6.49 14.75
C GLY A 92 35.63 -7.36 15.92
N ARG A 93 35.24 -8.57 15.57
CA ARG A 93 34.63 -9.65 16.35
C ARG A 93 35.34 -10.08 17.64
N ASP A 94 36.37 -9.36 18.09
CA ASP A 94 37.28 -9.72 19.20
C ASP A 94 37.27 -8.71 20.37
N GLY A 95 36.31 -7.77 20.40
CA GLY A 95 36.34 -6.62 21.30
C GLY A 95 35.26 -6.53 22.39
N LEU A 96 34.54 -7.61 22.72
CA LEU A 96 33.63 -7.62 23.88
C LEU A 96 34.39 -8.11 25.13
N PRO A 97 34.69 -7.25 26.13
CA PRO A 97 35.16 -7.72 27.42
C PRO A 97 33.98 -8.35 28.16
N GLY A 98 33.78 -9.65 27.95
CA GLY A 98 32.67 -10.37 28.59
C GLY A 98 32.39 -11.76 28.04
N ALA A 99 33.41 -12.56 27.74
CA ALA A 99 33.24 -14.00 27.54
C ALA A 99 34.55 -14.74 27.86
N SER A 100 34.81 -14.94 29.14
CA SER A 100 35.74 -15.97 29.60
C SER A 100 35.08 -16.65 30.81
N ALA A 101 34.60 -17.87 30.56
CA ALA A 101 34.54 -18.90 31.58
C ALA A 101 35.94 -19.52 31.70
#